data_AF-A0A7S0F979-F1
#
_entry.id   AF-A0A7S0F979-F1
#
_cell.length_a   1.000
_cell.length_b   1.000
_cell.length_c   1.000
_cell.angle_alpha   90.00
_cell.angle_beta   90.00
_cell.angle_gamma   90.00
#
_symmetry.space_group_name_H-M   'P 1'
#
loop_
_entity.id
_entity.type
_entity.pdbx_description
1 polymer ?
#
loop_
_entity_poly.entity_id
_entity_poly.type
_entity_poly.pdbx_seq_one_letter_code
_entity_poly.pdbx_strand_id
1 'polypeptide(L)'
;AQCAYLAEARLVDAVASDDSDVLVFGSREVYRRLFSEDHMVECYTVARLQARLGLAHGDLIVLAMLLGCDYTAGIHGVGIVNGLEVVRAFAPARDASGGCDAGA
;
A
#
# COMPACT_ATOMS: atom_id res chain seq x y z
N ALA A 1 1.86 9.67 5.82
CA ALA A 1 2.84 10.25 4.87
C ALA A 1 4.26 10.35 5.44
N GLN A 2 4.55 11.19 6.45
CA GLN A 2 5.93 11.42 6.91
C GLN A 2 6.65 10.14 7.38
N CYS A 3 5.97 9.24 8.10
CA CYS A 3 6.58 7.97 8.51
C CYS A 3 6.99 7.09 7.32
N ALA A 4 6.18 7.09 6.25
CA ALA A 4 6.52 6.38 5.01
C ALA A 4 7.77 7.00 4.35
N TYR A 5 7.86 8.33 4.34
CA TYR A 5 9.06 9.04 3.87
C TYR A 5 10.31 8.68 4.70
N LEU A 6 10.20 8.59 6.03
CA LEU A 6 11.32 8.17 6.88
C LEU A 6 11.79 6.74 6.57
N ALA A 7 10.84 5.83 6.31
CA ALA A 7 11.14 4.46 5.92
C ALA A 7 11.79 4.38 4.52
N GLU A 8 11.30 5.18 3.57
CA GLU A 8 11.90 5.30 2.23
C GLU A 8 13.34 5.87 2.29
N ALA A 9 13.55 6.88 3.13
CA ALA A 9 14.86 7.48 3.40
C ALA A 9 15.80 6.56 4.21
N ARG A 10 15.37 5.33 4.54
CA ARG A 10 16.11 4.34 5.34
C ARG A 10 16.54 4.87 6.71
N LEU A 11 15.75 5.77 7.30
CA LEU A 11 15.94 6.27 8.66
C LEU A 11 15.26 5.38 9.72
N VAL A 12 14.33 4.53 9.28
CA VAL A 12 13.64 3.52 10.08
C VAL A 12 13.42 2.26 9.24
N ASP A 13 13.27 1.11 9.89
CA ASP A 13 13.07 -0.18 9.21
C ASP A 13 11.60 -0.42 8.80
N ALA A 14 10.65 0.07 9.60
CA ALA A 14 9.23 -0.13 9.38
C ALA A 14 8.37 0.96 10.02
N VAL A 15 7.11 1.05 9.59
CA VAL A 15 6.14 2.01 10.13
C VAL A 15 5.10 1.27 10.99
N ALA A 16 4.89 1.75 12.22
CA ALA A 16 3.77 1.30 13.04
C ALA A 16 2.55 2.21 12.79
N SER A 17 1.45 1.66 12.27
CA SER A 17 0.22 2.41 12.04
C SER A 17 -0.99 1.48 11.86
N ASP A 18 -2.15 1.92 12.35
CA ASP A 18 -3.44 1.26 12.14
C ASP A 18 -4.24 1.79 10.94
N ASP A 19 -3.72 2.85 10.31
CA ASP A 19 -4.28 3.51 9.15
C ASP A 19 -3.73 2.89 7.86
N SER A 20 -4.62 2.50 6.94
CA SER A 20 -4.26 1.90 5.66
C SER A 20 -3.56 2.85 4.70
N ASP A 21 -3.73 4.17 4.87
CA ASP A 21 -3.14 5.17 3.98
C ASP A 21 -1.61 5.11 3.98
N VAL A 22 -1.00 4.56 5.04
CA VAL A 22 0.45 4.32 5.11
C VAL A 22 0.99 3.46 3.96
N LEU A 23 0.19 2.51 3.45
CA LEU A 23 0.55 1.69 2.29
C LEU A 23 0.43 2.50 0.99
N VAL A 24 -0.58 3.36 0.90
CA VAL A 24 -0.80 4.27 -0.24
C VAL A 24 0.30 5.33 -0.32
N PHE A 25 0.86 5.75 0.81
CA PHE A 25 2.03 6.63 0.86
C PHE A 25 3.37 5.92 0.54
N GLY A 26 3.35 4.62 0.25
CA GLY A 26 4.54 3.89 -0.20
C GLY A 26 5.36 3.21 0.90
N SER A 27 4.83 3.07 2.11
CA SER A 27 5.53 2.29 3.15
C SER A 27 5.67 0.83 2.75
N ARG A 28 6.89 0.30 2.83
CA ARG A 28 7.22 -1.07 2.37
C ARG A 28 6.92 -2.15 3.40
N GLU A 29 7.00 -1.79 4.68
CA GLU A 29 6.76 -2.66 5.82
C GLU A 29 5.97 -1.90 6.89
N VAL A 30 4.84 -2.47 7.29
CA VAL A 30 3.86 -1.84 8.18
C VAL A 30 3.44 -2.81 9.26
N TYR A 31 3.56 -2.37 10.51
CA TYR A 31 3.09 -3.08 11.68
C TYR A 31 1.79 -2.46 12.16
N ARG A 32 0.73 -3.26 12.13
CA ARG A 32 -0.60 -2.90 12.58
C ARG A 32 -0.89 -3.57 13.93
N ARG A 33 -1.68 -2.89 14.76
CA ARG A 33 -2.08 -3.33 16.11
C ARG A 33 -0.87 -3.55 17.03
N LEU A 34 0.17 -2.73 16.88
CA LEU A 34 1.40 -2.87 17.66
C LEU A 34 1.14 -2.77 19.18
N PHE A 35 0.12 -2.01 19.57
CA PHE A 35 -0.25 -1.76 20.96
C PHE A 35 -1.59 -2.41 21.36
N SER A 36 -2.02 -3.46 20.66
CA SER A 36 -3.25 -4.16 21.01
C SER A 36 -3.10 -4.98 22.30
N GLU A 37 -4.19 -5.08 23.06
CA GLU A 37 -4.24 -5.80 24.34
C GLU A 37 -4.05 -7.32 24.18
N ASP A 38 -4.37 -7.87 23.00
CA ASP A 38 -4.17 -9.28 22.67
C ASP A 38 -2.71 -9.64 22.34
N HIS A 39 -1.81 -8.65 22.34
CA HIS A 39 -0.38 -8.80 22.01
C HIS A 39 -0.11 -9.41 20.62
N MET A 40 -1.07 -9.30 19.71
CA MET A 40 -0.98 -9.86 18.36
C MET A 40 -0.79 -8.73 17.33
N VAL A 41 0.41 -8.70 16.75
CA VAL A 41 0.82 -7.70 15.75
C VAL A 41 0.64 -8.27 14.35
N GLU A 42 0.04 -7.47 13.47
CA GLU A 42 -0.12 -7.81 12.05
C GLU A 42 0.97 -7.13 11.23
N CYS A 43 1.69 -7.90 10.41
CA CYS A 43 2.74 -7.39 9.53
C CYS A 43 2.28 -7.42 8.07
N TYR A 44 2.31 -6.25 7.44
CA TYR A 44 2.00 -6.04 6.03
C TYR A 44 3.25 -5.60 5.29
N THR A 45 3.61 -6.31 4.23
CA THR A 45 4.73 -5.93 3.37
C THR A 45 4.30 -5.84 1.93
N VAL A 46 4.90 -4.90 1.18
CA VAL A 46 4.65 -4.75 -0.25
C VAL A 46 5.02 -6.03 -1.01
N ALA A 47 6.09 -6.72 -0.60
CA ALA A 47 6.46 -8.02 -1.17
C ALA A 47 5.34 -9.07 -1.01
N ARG A 48 4.68 -9.12 0.15
CA ARG A 48 3.58 -10.07 0.41
C ARG A 48 2.29 -9.66 -0.29
N LEU A 49 2.01 -8.37 -0.40
CA LEU A 49 0.89 -7.84 -1.19
C LEU A 49 1.04 -8.21 -2.66
N GLN A 50 2.23 -7.97 -3.23
CA GLN A 50 2.54 -8.35 -4.61
C GLN A 50 2.42 -9.86 -4.81
N ALA A 51 3.01 -10.67 -3.93
CA ALA A 51 3.02 -12.13 -4.09
C ALA A 51 1.63 -12.78 -3.93
N ARG A 52 0.78 -12.26 -3.03
CA ARG A 52 -0.53 -12.86 -2.73
C ARG A 52 -1.68 -12.27 -3.52
N LEU A 53 -1.62 -10.97 -3.83
CA LEU A 53 -2.73 -10.24 -4.45
C LEU A 53 -2.41 -9.74 -5.86
N GLY A 54 -1.12 -9.73 -6.24
CA GLY A 54 -0.66 -9.18 -7.51
C GLY A 54 -0.66 -7.65 -7.57
N LEU A 55 -0.79 -6.99 -6.41
CA LEU A 55 -0.96 -5.54 -6.29
C LEU A 55 0.37 -4.83 -6.03
N ALA A 56 0.72 -3.92 -6.94
CA ALA A 56 1.81 -2.97 -6.80
C ALA A 56 1.33 -1.68 -6.13
N HIS A 57 2.26 -0.77 -5.83
CA HIS A 57 1.94 0.49 -5.16
C HIS A 57 0.94 1.36 -5.96
N GLY A 58 1.12 1.48 -7.28
CA GLY A 58 0.16 2.18 -8.15
C GLY A 58 -1.25 1.58 -8.12
N ASP A 59 -1.35 0.26 -8.00
CA ASP A 59 -2.64 -0.44 -7.89
C ASP A 59 -3.35 -0.08 -6.59
N LEU A 60 -2.62 0.06 -5.48
CA LEU A 60 -3.16 0.48 -4.19
C LEU A 60 -3.67 1.93 -4.22
N ILE A 61 -2.97 2.83 -4.93
CA ILE A 61 -3.40 4.22 -5.12
C ILE A 61 -4.73 4.27 -5.88
N VAL A 62 -4.82 3.55 -7.01
CA VAL A 62 -6.07 3.48 -7.79
C VAL A 62 -7.19 2.86 -6.95
N LEU A 63 -6.90 1.79 -6.22
CA LEU A 63 -7.90 1.13 -5.38
C LEU A 63 -8.42 2.07 -4.27
N ALA A 64 -7.53 2.82 -3.60
CA ALA A 64 -7.93 3.84 -2.63
C ALA A 64 -8.83 4.92 -3.27
N MET A 65 -8.49 5.35 -4.49
CA MET A 65 -9.32 6.33 -5.21
C MET A 65 -10.70 5.79 -5.60
N LEU A 66 -10.82 4.50 -5.91
CA LEU A 66 -12.08 3.86 -6.27
C LEU A 66 -12.98 3.61 -5.06
N LEU A 67 -12.41 3.11 -3.97
CA LEU A 67 -13.14 2.75 -2.74
C LEU A 67 -13.47 3.96 -1.87
N GLY A 68 -12.70 5.04 -2.01
CA GLY A 68 -12.75 6.20 -1.14
C GLY A 68 -11.72 6.12 -0.02
N CYS A 69 -11.15 7.28 0.30
CA CYS A 69 -10.22 7.50 1.40
C CYS A 69 -10.31 8.98 1.84
N ASP A 70 -9.44 9.42 2.73
CA ASP A 70 -9.44 10.81 3.22
C ASP A 70 -9.21 11.85 2.10
N TYR A 71 -8.72 11.43 0.93
CA TYR A 71 -8.43 12.29 -0.23
C TYR A 71 -9.51 12.28 -1.31
N THR A 72 -10.50 11.37 -1.24
CA THR A 72 -11.59 11.28 -2.22
C THR A 72 -12.76 10.47 -1.67
N ALA A 73 -13.98 10.87 -2.01
CA ALA A 73 -15.18 10.15 -1.59
C ALA A 73 -15.31 8.74 -2.22
N GLY A 74 -14.50 8.42 -3.22
CA GLY A 74 -14.63 7.18 -3.98
C GLY A 74 -15.75 7.23 -5.01
N ILE A 75 -16.07 6.08 -5.60
CA ILE A 75 -17.14 5.94 -6.59
C ILE A 75 -18.30 5.17 -5.98
N HIS A 76 -19.49 5.77 -6.02
CA HIS A 76 -20.70 5.13 -5.52
C HIS A 76 -20.95 3.78 -6.23
N GLY A 77 -21.21 2.73 -5.45
CA GLY A 77 -21.43 1.37 -5.95
C GLY A 77 -20.15 0.57 -6.25
N VAL A 78 -18.97 1.15 -6.05
CA VAL A 78 -17.68 0.43 -6.20
C VAL A 78 -17.17 0.00 -4.81
N GLY A 79 -17.32 -1.29 -4.53
CA GLY A 79 -16.69 -1.93 -3.37
C GLY A 79 -15.39 -2.66 -3.71
N ILE A 80 -14.78 -3.32 -2.72
CA ILE A 80 -13.47 -3.97 -2.86
C ILE A 80 -13.40 -4.97 -4.02
N VAL A 81 -14.48 -5.71 -4.29
CA VAL A 81 -14.53 -6.71 -5.36
C VAL A 81 -14.47 -6.02 -6.73
N ASN A 82 -15.43 -5.14 -7.01
CA ASN A 82 -15.50 -4.42 -8.28
C ASN A 82 -14.27 -3.53 -8.49
N GLY A 83 -13.77 -2.89 -7.42
CA GLY A 83 -12.55 -2.06 -7.49
C GLY A 83 -11.33 -2.88 -7.88
N LEU A 84 -11.18 -4.09 -7.31
CA LEU A 84 -10.10 -4.99 -7.66
C LEU A 84 -10.22 -5.53 -9.10
N GLU A 85 -11.43 -5.81 -9.58
CA GLU A 85 -11.69 -6.17 -10.97
C GLU A 85 -11.26 -5.07 -11.94
N VAL A 86 -11.61 -3.81 -11.64
CA VAL A 86 -11.22 -2.64 -12.43
C VAL A 86 -9.69 -2.50 -12.47
N VAL A 87 -9.02 -2.54 -11.32
CA VAL A 87 -7.56 -2.43 -11.23
C VAL A 87 -6.86 -3.54 -12.02
N ARG A 88 -7.36 -4.77 -11.97
CA ARG A 88 -6.79 -5.90 -12.71
C ARG A 88 -7.03 -5.80 -14.21
N ALA A 89 -8.19 -5.28 -14.62
CA ALA A 89 -8.52 -5.11 -16.03
C ALA A 89 -7.75 -3.95 -16.67
N PHE A 90 -7.48 -2.88 -15.91
CA PHE A 90 -6.89 -1.63 -16.40
C PHE A 90 -5.69 -1.23 -15.57
N ALA A 91 -4.72 -2.13 -15.42
CA ALA A 91 -3.54 -1.90 -14.59
C ALA A 91 -2.95 -0.50 -14.91
N PRO A 92 -2.85 0.41 -13.91
CA PRO A 92 -2.23 1.71 -14.12
C PRO A 92 -0.87 1.48 -14.77
N ALA A 93 -0.54 2.29 -15.78
CA ALA A 93 0.67 2.14 -16.57
C ALA A 93 1.83 1.81 -15.62
N ARG A 94 2.27 0.56 -15.64
CA ARG A 94 3.42 0.13 -14.86
C ARG A 94 4.56 0.88 -15.49
N ASP A 95 4.99 1.97 -14.88
CA ASP A 95 6.13 2.72 -15.36
C ASP A 95 7.25 1.70 -15.60
N ALA A 96 7.57 1.47 -16.88
CA ALA A 96 8.65 0.58 -17.29
C ALA A 96 10.02 1.23 -17.04
N SER A 97 10.09 2.19 -16.11
CA SER A 97 11.25 3.00 -15.80
C SER A 97 11.54 2.98 -14.30
N GLY A 98 12.41 2.04 -13.94
CA GLY A 98 13.09 1.88 -12.67
C GLY A 98 13.89 0.58 -12.75
N GLY A 99 14.89 0.46 -13.63
CA GLY A 99 16.07 1.32 -13.62
C GLY A 99 16.95 0.87 -12.46
N CYS A 100 17.80 -0.12 -12.73
CA CYS A 100 19.00 -0.55 -12.00
C CYS A 100 19.18 -0.09 -10.53
N ASP A 101 19.03 -1.02 -9.59
CA ASP A 101 19.97 -1.13 -8.48
C ASP A 101 20.81 -2.40 -8.70
N ALA A 102 21.83 -2.27 -9.55
CA ALA A 102 23.04 -3.05 -9.43
C ALA A 102 23.98 -2.26 -8.50
N GLY A 103 24.38 -2.83 -7.37
CA GLY A 103 25.40 -2.21 -6.53
C GLY A 103 25.48 -2.77 -5.11
N ALA A 104 26.44 -3.69 -4.95
CA ALA A 104 27.26 -3.99 -3.76
C ALA A 104 26.60 -4.11 -2.37
#